data_AF-A0A256A751-F1
#
_entry.id   AF-A0A256A751-F1
#
_cell.length_a   1.000
_cell.length_b   1.000
_cell.length_c   1.000
_cell.angle_alpha   90.00
_cell.angle_beta   90.00
_cell.angle_gamma   90.00
#
_symmetry.space_group_name_H-M   'P 1'
#
loop_
_entity.id
_entity.type
_entity.pdbx_description
1 polymer ?
#
loop_
_entity_poly.entity_id
_entity_poly.type
_entity_poly.pdbx_seq_one_letter_code
_entity_poly.pdbx_strand_id
1 'polypeptide(L)'
;MKNTILSLFALAAVVSSCGSDNNNDSSNNPSNDNYLPLTVDNYWKYEVSADNAVVGTDSLYIEKDTTINANVYKKFAANYLATELPFGFFTGIMNGNSLRKSGSKLLLTGTTGLSLSAELPVDVDIVDLPVFDSAASSGTVVGSKNGSFSQTISGFPVTVTYNLTATQGETLASYTVPGGES
;
A
#
# COMPACT_ATOMS: atom_id res chain seq x y z
N MET A 1 32.78 -60.65 28.00
CA MET A 1 33.30 -60.50 26.63
C MET A 1 32.44 -59.50 25.91
N LYS A 2 33.06 -58.42 25.42
CA LYS A 2 32.77 -57.64 24.20
C LYS A 2 31.33 -57.17 23.92
N ASN A 3 31.18 -55.84 23.96
CA ASN A 3 30.56 -54.92 22.98
C ASN A 3 29.06 -55.16 22.61
N THR A 4 28.21 -54.18 22.33
CA THR A 4 28.41 -52.93 21.60
C THR A 4 27.21 -52.00 21.85
N ILE A 5 27.48 -50.70 22.01
CA ILE A 5 26.51 -49.61 21.95
C ILE A 5 25.94 -49.52 20.52
N LEU A 6 24.63 -49.36 20.36
CA LEU A 6 24.04 -48.87 19.11
C LEU A 6 23.00 -47.79 19.41
N SER A 7 23.46 -46.54 19.31
CA SER A 7 22.84 -45.38 18.63
C SER A 7 21.59 -45.68 17.79
N LEU A 8 20.66 -44.77 17.50
CA LEU A 8 20.37 -43.36 17.78
C LEU A 8 19.17 -43.07 16.82
N PHE A 9 18.35 -42.08 17.15
CA PHE A 9 17.53 -41.32 16.17
C PHE A 9 16.25 -41.98 15.63
N ALA A 10 15.16 -41.89 16.41
CA ALA A 10 13.81 -41.90 15.84
C ALA A 10 13.51 -40.49 15.29
N LEU A 11 13.63 -40.36 13.97
CA LEU A 11 13.35 -39.16 13.21
C LEU A 11 11.85 -38.85 13.30
N ALA A 12 11.49 -37.77 14.01
CA ALA A 12 10.15 -37.21 13.97
C ALA A 12 9.90 -36.62 12.58
N ALA A 13 9.18 -37.36 11.74
CA ALA A 13 8.64 -36.83 10.50
C ALA A 13 7.53 -35.83 10.85
N VAL A 14 7.88 -34.55 10.85
CA VAL A 14 6.89 -33.47 10.78
C VAL A 14 6.24 -33.58 9.40
N VAL A 15 5.02 -34.09 9.36
CA VAL A 15 4.17 -34.00 8.17
C VAL A 15 3.85 -32.54 7.93
N SER A 16 4.55 -31.93 6.98
CA SER A 16 4.18 -30.65 6.39
C SER A 16 2.84 -30.84 5.66
N SER A 17 1.76 -30.35 6.27
CA SER A 17 0.49 -30.13 5.58
C SER A 17 0.68 -28.97 4.60
N CYS A 18 1.21 -29.27 3.41
CA CYS A 18 1.04 -28.40 2.25
C CYS A 18 -0.42 -28.58 1.81
N GLY A 19 -1.29 -27.66 2.23
CA GLY A 19 -2.68 -27.63 1.79
C GLY A 19 -2.72 -27.39 0.29
N SER A 20 -2.96 -28.43 -0.49
CA SER A 20 -3.35 -28.30 -1.88
C SER A 20 -4.81 -27.87 -1.92
N ASP A 21 -5.06 -26.57 -2.01
CA ASP A 21 -6.42 -26.07 -2.27
C ASP A 21 -6.77 -26.35 -3.72
N ASN A 22 -7.54 -27.42 -3.91
CA ASN A 22 -8.06 -27.86 -5.18
C ASN A 22 -9.55 -27.50 -5.21
N ASN A 23 -9.88 -26.23 -5.46
CA ASN A 23 -11.26 -25.78 -5.58
C ASN A 23 -11.49 -25.13 -6.93
N ASN A 24 -12.07 -25.93 -7.82
CA ASN A 24 -12.75 -25.51 -9.02
C ASN A 24 -14.14 -24.99 -8.59
N ASP A 25 -14.20 -23.78 -8.04
CA ASP A 25 -15.47 -23.08 -7.82
C ASP A 25 -15.37 -21.64 -8.35
N SER A 26 -16.09 -21.39 -9.43
CA SER A 26 -16.20 -20.10 -10.11
C SER A 26 -17.19 -19.17 -9.38
N SER A 27 -17.10 -19.10 -8.05
CA SER A 27 -17.83 -18.10 -7.28
C SER A 27 -16.91 -16.90 -7.04
N ASN A 28 -17.19 -15.78 -7.71
CA ASN A 28 -16.48 -14.51 -7.59
C ASN A 28 -16.78 -13.85 -6.23
N ASN A 29 -16.48 -14.56 -5.15
CA ASN A 29 -16.60 -14.07 -3.78
C ASN A 29 -15.35 -13.23 -3.51
N PRO A 30 -15.45 -11.96 -3.07
CA PRO A 30 -14.27 -11.21 -2.69
C PRO A 30 -13.55 -12.01 -1.61
N SER A 31 -12.33 -12.44 -1.88
CA SER A 31 -11.60 -13.27 -0.93
C SER A 31 -11.46 -12.51 0.39
N ASN A 32 -11.68 -13.24 1.50
CA ASN A 32 -11.48 -12.70 2.84
C ASN A 32 -10.00 -12.61 3.23
N ASP A 33 -9.10 -12.89 2.28
CA ASP A 33 -7.68 -12.81 2.48
C ASP A 33 -7.28 -11.38 2.84
N ASN A 34 -6.50 -11.26 3.91
CA ASN A 34 -6.00 -9.98 4.36
C ASN A 34 -4.75 -9.61 3.54
N TYR A 35 -4.94 -9.23 2.28
CA TYR A 35 -3.83 -8.87 1.37
C TYR A 35 -3.03 -7.64 1.79
N LEU A 36 -3.54 -6.88 2.76
CA LEU A 36 -2.82 -5.75 3.35
C LEU A 36 -2.94 -5.83 4.87
N PRO A 37 -2.09 -6.63 5.55
CA PRO A 37 -2.08 -6.65 7.00
C PRO A 37 -1.64 -5.28 7.51
N LEU A 38 -2.57 -4.56 8.15
CA LEU A 38 -2.34 -3.21 8.64
C LEU A 38 -1.97 -3.17 10.13
N THR A 39 -1.00 -3.98 10.54
CA THR A 39 -0.49 -3.97 11.92
C THR A 39 0.54 -2.87 12.09
N VAL A 40 0.55 -2.21 13.25
CA VAL A 40 1.62 -1.27 13.62
C VAL A 40 2.97 -1.96 13.47
N ASP A 41 3.98 -1.22 13.02
CA ASP A 41 5.34 -1.67 12.70
C ASP A 41 5.50 -2.57 11.47
N ASN A 42 4.41 -2.94 10.77
CA ASN A 42 4.54 -3.48 9.43
C ASN A 42 5.21 -2.44 8.53
N TYR A 43 6.22 -2.88 7.78
CA TYR A 43 7.06 -2.03 6.97
C TYR A 43 7.23 -2.60 5.55
N TRP A 44 7.46 -1.69 4.60
CA TRP A 44 7.79 -1.97 3.22
C TRP A 44 9.00 -1.15 2.84
N LYS A 45 9.97 -1.78 2.19
CA LYS A 45 11.14 -1.11 1.61
C LYS A 45 11.25 -1.57 0.16
N TYR A 46 11.35 -0.62 -0.76
CA TYR A 46 11.37 -0.93 -2.18
C TYR A 46 12.17 0.09 -2.98
N GLU A 47 12.73 -0.37 -4.09
CA GLU A 47 13.39 0.49 -5.06
C GLU A 47 12.36 1.21 -5.91
N VAL A 48 12.59 2.50 -6.15
CA VAL A 48 11.80 3.32 -7.06
C VAL A 48 12.60 3.44 -8.34
N SER A 49 11.96 3.11 -9.46
CA SER A 49 12.58 3.18 -10.78
C SER A 49 11.84 4.15 -11.69
N ALA A 50 12.58 4.92 -12.48
CA ALA A 50 12.08 5.73 -13.59
C ALA A 50 12.87 5.37 -14.85
N ASP A 51 12.20 5.17 -15.98
CA ASP A 51 12.82 4.81 -17.26
C ASP A 51 13.80 3.62 -17.17
N ASN A 52 13.43 2.59 -16.39
CA ASN A 52 14.23 1.38 -16.10
C ASN A 52 15.55 1.62 -15.35
N ALA A 53 15.72 2.79 -14.73
CA ALA A 53 16.83 3.08 -13.82
C ALA A 53 16.30 3.29 -12.40
N VAL A 54 16.98 2.72 -11.40
CA VAL A 54 16.68 2.97 -9.99
C VAL A 54 17.03 4.42 -9.68
N VAL A 55 16.02 5.19 -9.26
CA VAL A 55 16.18 6.60 -8.86
C VAL A 55 16.31 6.76 -7.35
N GLY A 56 15.93 5.74 -6.57
CA GLY A 56 16.10 5.74 -5.13
C GLY A 56 15.46 4.53 -4.45
N THR A 57 15.45 4.55 -3.13
CA THR A 57 14.79 3.54 -2.30
C THR A 57 13.87 4.25 -1.33
N ASP A 58 12.61 3.85 -1.33
CA ASP A 58 11.64 4.32 -0.37
C ASP A 58 11.42 3.28 0.74
N SER A 59 10.98 3.78 1.90
CA SER A 59 10.51 2.92 2.96
C SER A 59 9.29 3.53 3.64
N LEU A 60 8.30 2.69 3.91
CA LEU A 60 6.99 3.07 4.42
C LEU A 60 6.61 2.09 5.53
N TYR A 61 6.03 2.59 6.62
CA TYR A 61 5.61 1.76 7.74
C TYR A 61 4.32 2.29 8.37
N ILE A 62 3.66 1.44 9.15
CA ILE A 62 2.48 1.82 9.94
C ILE A 62 2.97 2.35 11.29
N GLU A 63 2.88 3.66 11.49
CA GLU A 63 3.35 4.36 12.69
C GLU A 63 2.47 4.03 13.90
N LYS A 64 1.15 4.11 13.72
CA LYS A 64 0.17 3.98 14.81
C LYS A 64 -1.26 3.88 14.29
N ASP A 65 -2.15 3.56 15.22
CA ASP A 65 -3.57 3.76 15.05
C ASP A 65 -3.93 5.22 15.35
N THR A 66 -4.85 5.79 14.57
CA THR A 66 -5.40 7.13 14.81
C THR A 66 -6.92 7.09 14.66
N THR A 67 -7.63 7.90 15.44
CA THR A 67 -9.10 8.00 15.35
C THR A 67 -9.48 9.30 14.68
N ILE A 68 -10.25 9.23 13.59
CA ILE A 68 -10.77 10.39 12.86
C ILE A 68 -12.28 10.16 12.72
N ASN A 69 -13.10 11.11 13.19
CA ASN A 69 -14.57 11.03 13.10
C ASN A 69 -15.14 9.68 13.57
N ALA A 70 -14.68 9.19 14.73
CA ALA A 70 -15.06 7.91 15.35
C ALA A 70 -14.64 6.62 14.60
N ASN A 71 -13.91 6.74 13.49
CA ASN A 71 -13.34 5.60 12.78
C ASN A 71 -11.85 5.45 13.11
N VAL A 72 -11.37 4.21 13.23
CA VAL A 72 -9.94 3.91 13.45
C VAL A 72 -9.24 3.73 12.10
N TYR A 73 -8.14 4.44 11.93
CA TYR A 73 -7.26 4.40 10.77
C TYR A 73 -5.85 3.99 11.18
N LYS A 74 -5.09 3.55 10.19
CA LYS A 74 -3.69 3.18 10.30
C LYS A 74 -2.87 4.30 9.68
N LYS A 75 -2.14 5.02 10.50
CA LYS A 75 -1.32 6.16 10.10
C LYS A 75 -0.02 5.64 9.49
N PHE A 76 0.26 6.05 8.27
CA PHE A 76 1.48 5.71 7.57
C PHE A 76 2.52 6.81 7.78
N ALA A 77 3.77 6.38 7.90
CA ALA A 77 4.93 7.25 7.91
C ALA A 77 6.02 6.62 7.04
N ALA A 78 6.80 7.45 6.37
CA ALA A 78 7.99 6.99 5.67
C ALA A 78 9.25 7.28 6.49
N ASN A 79 10.27 6.43 6.35
CA ASN A 79 11.55 6.61 7.03
C ASN A 79 12.52 7.36 6.10
N TYR A 80 12.46 8.69 6.17
CA TYR A 80 13.31 9.64 5.47
C TYR A 80 13.61 10.81 6.41
N LEU A 81 14.69 11.57 6.17
CA LEU A 81 14.92 12.80 6.93
C LEU A 81 13.80 13.79 6.58
N ALA A 82 13.27 14.54 7.55
CA ALA A 82 12.12 15.44 7.36
C ALA A 82 12.26 16.49 6.22
N THR A 83 13.45 16.63 5.65
CA THR A 83 13.81 17.52 4.55
C THR A 83 13.86 16.85 3.17
N GLU A 84 13.69 15.53 3.09
CA GLU A 84 13.76 14.76 1.86
C GLU A 84 12.35 14.49 1.30
N LEU A 85 12.21 14.51 -0.02
CA LEU A 85 10.97 14.09 -0.68
C LEU A 85 11.06 12.59 -1.00
N PRO A 86 9.97 11.82 -0.82
CA PRO A 86 9.95 10.43 -1.27
C PRO A 86 10.22 10.33 -2.77
N PHE A 87 10.93 9.28 -3.19
CA PHE A 87 11.23 9.08 -4.61
C PHE A 87 9.98 8.62 -5.37
N GLY A 88 9.17 7.78 -4.74
CA GLY A 88 8.03 7.12 -5.34
C GLY A 88 6.72 7.84 -5.04
N PHE A 89 5.86 7.91 -6.06
CA PHE A 89 4.51 8.48 -5.95
C PHE A 89 3.68 7.85 -4.83
N PHE A 90 3.77 6.53 -4.63
CA PHE A 90 3.00 5.83 -3.61
C PHE A 90 3.42 6.23 -2.19
N THR A 91 4.72 6.28 -1.91
CA THR A 91 5.24 6.78 -0.62
C THR A 91 4.84 8.23 -0.41
N GLY A 92 4.94 9.06 -1.46
CA GLY A 92 4.52 10.47 -1.43
C GLY A 92 3.06 10.66 -1.02
N ILE A 93 2.16 9.81 -1.53
CA ILE A 93 0.74 9.82 -1.16
C ILE A 93 0.51 9.26 0.25
N MET A 94 1.16 8.16 0.62
CA MET A 94 0.83 7.44 1.84
C MET A 94 1.46 8.06 3.09
N ASN A 95 2.66 8.60 2.97
CA ASN A 95 3.39 9.19 4.08
C ASN A 95 2.61 10.35 4.72
N GLY A 96 2.39 10.27 6.02
CA GLY A 96 1.58 11.24 6.75
C GLY A 96 0.08 11.10 6.52
N ASN A 97 -0.40 10.12 5.76
CA ASN A 97 -1.82 9.86 5.54
C ASN A 97 -2.29 8.59 6.24
N SER A 98 -3.60 8.42 6.36
CA SER A 98 -4.22 7.39 7.19
C SER A 98 -5.12 6.50 6.34
N LEU A 99 -4.97 5.18 6.47
CA LEU A 99 -5.74 4.21 5.71
C LEU A 99 -6.68 3.44 6.62
N ARG A 100 -7.89 3.15 6.14
CA ARG A 100 -8.86 2.30 6.84
C ARG A 100 -9.47 1.27 5.90
N LYS A 101 -9.55 0.02 6.34
CA LYS A 101 -10.32 -1.02 5.64
C LYS A 101 -11.80 -0.86 5.97
N SER A 102 -12.65 -0.92 4.95
CA SER A 102 -14.11 -0.91 5.08
C SER A 102 -14.73 -1.84 4.03
N GLY A 103 -15.10 -3.05 4.45
CA GLY A 103 -15.51 -4.09 3.51
C GLY A 103 -14.38 -4.47 2.56
N SER A 104 -14.66 -4.46 1.25
CA SER A 104 -13.68 -4.70 0.18
C SER A 104 -12.76 -3.50 -0.11
N LYS A 105 -13.00 -2.34 0.53
CA LYS A 105 -12.33 -1.08 0.20
C LYS A 105 -11.22 -0.73 1.17
N LEU A 106 -10.19 -0.08 0.64
CA LEU A 106 -9.24 0.70 1.42
C LEU A 106 -9.53 2.19 1.20
N LEU A 107 -9.78 2.89 2.30
CA LEU A 107 -10.18 4.29 2.33
C LEU A 107 -9.02 5.15 2.84
N LEU A 108 -8.56 6.08 2.02
CA LEU A 108 -7.50 7.03 2.36
C LEU A 108 -8.10 8.31 2.94
N THR A 109 -7.52 8.77 4.05
CA THR A 109 -7.84 10.05 4.68
C THR A 109 -6.58 10.80 5.05
N GLY A 110 -6.55 12.10 4.75
CA GLY A 110 -5.49 13.02 5.09
C GLY A 110 -5.29 14.04 3.97
N THR A 111 -4.10 14.61 3.90
CA THR A 111 -3.75 15.60 2.89
C THR A 111 -2.66 14.98 2.03
N THR A 112 -2.97 14.68 0.77
CA THR A 112 -1.94 14.23 -0.17
C THR A 112 -1.26 15.46 -0.71
N GLY A 113 -0.01 15.70 -0.29
CA GLY A 113 0.86 16.66 -0.93
C GLY A 113 1.25 16.12 -2.30
N LEU A 114 0.43 16.39 -3.31
CA LEU A 114 0.79 16.14 -4.70
C LEU A 114 1.63 17.31 -5.17
N SER A 115 2.94 17.25 -4.88
CA SER A 115 3.91 18.20 -5.43
C SER A 115 4.08 17.91 -6.92
N LEU A 116 3.16 18.41 -7.76
CA LEU A 116 3.22 18.27 -9.21
C LEU A 116 4.46 18.99 -9.78
N SER A 117 4.95 20.01 -9.09
CA SER A 117 6.25 20.66 -9.29
C SER A 117 6.65 21.45 -8.04
N ALA A 118 7.90 21.96 -8.01
CA ALA A 118 8.37 22.85 -6.95
C ALA A 118 7.57 24.18 -6.84
N GLU A 119 6.88 24.57 -7.92
CA GLU A 119 6.13 25.84 -8.02
C GLU A 119 4.62 25.67 -7.83
N LEU A 120 4.14 24.42 -7.80
CA LEU A 120 2.73 24.07 -7.67
C LEU A 120 2.53 22.94 -6.65
N PRO A 121 2.83 23.17 -5.35
CA PRO A 121 2.45 22.24 -4.31
C PRO A 121 0.92 22.21 -4.21
N VAL A 122 0.32 21.03 -4.46
CA VAL A 122 -1.12 20.85 -4.33
C VAL A 122 -1.40 20.01 -3.09
N ASP A 123 -1.93 20.66 -2.06
CA ASP A 123 -2.51 19.98 -0.91
C ASP A 123 -3.97 19.64 -1.23
N VAL A 124 -4.24 18.34 -1.40
CA VAL A 124 -5.60 17.83 -1.58
C VAL A 124 -6.06 17.20 -0.28
N ASP A 125 -7.08 17.78 0.34
CA ASP A 125 -7.74 17.17 1.48
C ASP A 125 -8.68 16.05 1.04
N ILE A 126 -8.42 14.87 1.59
CA ILE A 126 -9.09 13.63 1.26
C ILE A 126 -9.70 13.07 2.54
N VAL A 127 -10.99 12.70 2.46
CA VAL A 127 -11.71 12.04 3.55
C VAL A 127 -12.39 10.81 2.98
N ASP A 128 -12.00 9.64 3.50
CA ASP A 128 -12.51 8.32 3.12
C ASP A 128 -12.60 8.09 1.60
N LEU A 129 -11.59 8.55 0.83
CA LEU A 129 -11.53 8.27 -0.61
C LEU A 129 -11.13 6.81 -0.83
N PRO A 130 -11.92 6.01 -1.56
CA PRO A 130 -11.51 4.66 -1.89
C PRO A 130 -10.31 4.69 -2.83
N VAL A 131 -9.20 4.07 -2.42
CA VAL A 131 -7.97 3.95 -3.21
C VAL A 131 -7.76 2.54 -3.74
N PHE A 132 -8.56 1.59 -3.26
CA PHE A 132 -8.57 0.18 -3.68
C PHE A 132 -9.94 -0.42 -3.36
N ASP A 133 -10.42 -1.33 -4.20
CA ASP A 133 -11.62 -2.14 -3.96
C ASP A 133 -11.42 -3.56 -4.52
N SER A 134 -11.29 -4.55 -3.65
CA SER A 134 -11.06 -5.94 -4.08
C SER A 134 -12.26 -6.56 -4.82
N ALA A 135 -13.43 -5.92 -4.78
CA ALA A 135 -14.62 -6.37 -5.51
C ALA A 135 -14.78 -5.67 -6.87
N ALA A 136 -13.96 -4.67 -7.19
CA ALA A 136 -14.04 -3.94 -8.45
C ALA A 136 -13.30 -4.65 -9.57
N SER A 137 -13.84 -4.59 -10.79
CA SER A 137 -13.15 -5.05 -12.00
C SER A 137 -11.96 -4.16 -12.34
N SER A 138 -10.94 -4.73 -12.99
CA SER A 138 -9.82 -3.95 -13.54
C SER A 138 -10.30 -2.78 -14.40
N GLY A 139 -9.64 -1.64 -14.29
CA GLY A 139 -9.96 -0.41 -15.00
C GLY A 139 -11.12 0.40 -14.41
N THR A 140 -11.78 -0.09 -13.35
CA THR A 140 -12.88 0.64 -12.69
C THR A 140 -12.33 1.78 -11.84
N VAL A 141 -12.88 2.98 -11.98
CA VAL A 141 -12.61 4.09 -11.06
C VAL A 141 -13.30 3.78 -9.72
N VAL A 142 -12.51 3.54 -8.68
CA VAL A 142 -12.99 3.16 -7.34
C VAL A 142 -13.16 4.37 -6.43
N GLY A 143 -12.42 5.45 -6.69
CA GLY A 143 -12.51 6.70 -5.95
C GLY A 143 -12.34 7.90 -6.87
N SER A 144 -13.06 8.99 -6.56
CA SER A 144 -12.86 10.27 -7.24
C SER A 144 -13.09 11.45 -6.29
N LYS A 145 -12.29 12.50 -6.46
CA LYS A 145 -12.43 13.77 -5.75
C LYS A 145 -12.20 14.93 -6.71
N ASN A 146 -13.21 15.77 -6.85
CA ASN A 146 -13.08 17.05 -7.52
C ASN A 146 -12.70 18.15 -6.53
N GLY A 147 -11.95 19.13 -7.01
CA GLY A 147 -11.66 20.32 -6.24
C GLY A 147 -11.04 21.42 -7.09
N SER A 148 -10.76 22.53 -6.43
CA SER A 148 -10.04 23.64 -7.01
C SER A 148 -9.29 24.39 -5.94
N PHE A 149 -8.15 24.96 -6.30
CA PHE A 149 -7.43 25.92 -5.47
C PHE A 149 -6.97 27.09 -6.33
N SER A 150 -6.70 28.22 -5.69
CA SER A 150 -6.16 29.39 -6.36
C SER A 150 -4.84 29.77 -5.71
N GLN A 151 -3.83 30.04 -6.53
CA GLN A 151 -2.54 30.55 -6.08
C GLN A 151 -2.02 31.63 -7.02
N THR A 152 -1.15 32.49 -6.51
CA THR A 152 -0.48 33.49 -7.33
C THR A 152 0.83 32.91 -7.87
N ILE A 153 0.96 32.80 -9.19
CA ILE A 153 2.19 32.34 -9.86
C ILE A 153 2.76 33.54 -10.62
N SER A 154 3.98 33.95 -10.27
CA SER A 154 4.67 35.08 -10.90
C SER A 154 3.83 36.38 -10.95
N GLY A 155 3.01 36.61 -9.91
CA GLY A 155 2.14 37.78 -9.80
C GLY A 155 0.75 37.65 -10.44
N PHE A 156 0.44 36.52 -11.10
CA PHE A 156 -0.87 36.28 -11.72
C PHE A 156 -1.71 35.32 -10.87
N PRO A 157 -2.98 35.65 -10.56
CA PRO A 157 -3.87 34.72 -9.89
C PRO A 157 -4.25 33.58 -10.85
N VAL A 158 -3.84 32.36 -10.52
CA VAL A 158 -4.16 31.15 -11.26
C VAL A 158 -5.14 30.33 -10.43
N THR A 159 -6.24 29.90 -11.05
CA THR A 159 -7.16 28.92 -10.45
C THR A 159 -6.99 27.60 -11.16
N VAL A 160 -6.68 26.56 -10.39
CA VAL A 160 -6.50 25.20 -10.88
C VAL A 160 -7.69 24.37 -10.42
N THR A 161 -8.40 23.78 -11.38
CA THR A 161 -9.44 22.79 -11.12
C THR A 161 -8.87 21.40 -11.37
N TYR A 162 -9.12 20.44 -10.49
CA TYR A 162 -8.59 19.09 -10.59
C TYR A 162 -9.66 18.01 -10.39
N ASN A 163 -9.37 16.83 -10.94
CA ASN A 163 -10.07 15.58 -10.68
C ASN A 163 -9.04 14.52 -10.29
N LEU A 164 -9.01 14.17 -9.00
CA LEU A 164 -8.23 13.05 -8.49
C LEU A 164 -9.03 11.77 -8.66
N THR A 165 -8.42 10.72 -9.18
CA THR A 165 -9.05 9.40 -9.31
C THR A 165 -8.12 8.30 -8.83
N ALA A 166 -8.72 7.24 -8.30
CA ALA A 166 -8.07 5.96 -8.08
C ALA A 166 -8.77 4.93 -8.96
N THR A 167 -7.99 4.19 -9.75
CA THR A 167 -8.48 3.18 -10.68
C THR A 167 -7.96 1.82 -10.26
N GLN A 168 -8.85 0.84 -10.19
CA GLN A 168 -8.51 -0.53 -9.85
C GLN A 168 -7.58 -1.12 -10.91
N GLY A 169 -6.41 -1.58 -10.47
CA GLY A 169 -5.48 -2.32 -11.33
C GLY A 169 -5.96 -3.74 -11.60
N GLU A 170 -5.20 -4.47 -12.41
CA GLU A 170 -5.46 -5.88 -12.68
C GLU A 170 -5.17 -6.75 -11.44
N THR A 171 -5.96 -7.81 -11.29
CA THR A 171 -5.64 -8.88 -10.34
C THR A 171 -4.69 -9.86 -11.04
N LEU A 172 -3.47 -9.95 -10.55
CA LEU A 172 -2.46 -10.87 -11.07
C LEU A 172 -2.56 -12.21 -10.33
N ALA A 173 -2.55 -13.31 -11.08
CA ALA A 173 -2.55 -14.66 -10.48
C ALA A 173 -1.26 -14.96 -9.70
N SER A 174 -0.16 -14.32 -10.08
CA SER A 174 1.11 -14.36 -9.36
C SER A 174 1.90 -13.08 -9.60
N TYR A 175 2.77 -12.75 -8.65
CA TYR A 175 3.76 -11.69 -8.76
C TYR A 175 5.12 -12.23 -8.31
N THR A 176 6.14 -12.06 -9.13
CA THR A 176 7.50 -12.47 -8.78
C THR A 176 8.24 -11.27 -8.20
N VAL A 177 8.57 -11.34 -6.91
CA VAL A 177 9.43 -10.35 -6.27
C VAL A 177 10.88 -10.66 -6.63
N PRO A 178 11.63 -9.73 -7.26
CA PRO A 178 13.06 -9.90 -7.47
C PRO A 178 13.76 -10.01 -6.10
N GLY A 179 14.49 -11.10 -5.86
CA GLY A 179 15.25 -11.31 -4.61
C GLY A 179 14.71 -12.36 -3.64
N GLY A 180 13.54 -12.94 -3.88
CA GLY A 180 13.13 -14.23 -3.29
C GLY A 180 12.86 -14.29 -1.78
N GLU A 181 12.96 -13.19 -1.02
CA GLU A 181 12.64 -13.20 0.40
C GLU A 181 11.31 -12.48 0.66
N SER A 182 10.37 -13.25 1.22
CA SER A 182 9.11 -12.79 1.80
C SER A 182 9.23 -12.79 3.32
#